data_AF-A0A2S8GCN0-F1
#
_entry.id   AF-A0A2S8GCN0-F1
#
_cell.length_a   1.000
_cell.length_b   1.000
_cell.length_c   1.000
_cell.angle_alpha   90.00
_cell.angle_beta   90.00
_cell.angle_gamma   90.00
#
_symmetry.space_group_name_H-M   'P 1'
#
loop_
_entity.id
_entity.type
_entity.pdbx_description
1 polymer ?
#
loop_
_entity_poly.entity_id
_entity_poly.type
_entity_poly.pdbx_seq_one_letter_code
_entity_poly.pdbx_strand_id
1 'polypeptide(L)'
;MTTRLSWLLILAVTLLSLAPFPANAQDADDYAIPTTDEGLPGEGPIRRYDWFKNLWKNKRSNWAKQVDKDQGAVVFLGDSITQGWGDNLGGAFGEMKVANRGISGDTTRGMLVRLEEDVLSLNPQAVVMLMGTNDLEEGASPKTIASNAKRIIDELKKHNPDMPIVLCLVFPSSASKSRPADKIKQINQLYSEAVKGDPQVTLLDTWTLFANEEGNAKKEEFPDLLHPNQEGYAKWAAALRPIFATLGYLETEPDDFKPEPGFELLFNGKDLTGWMFQANPEMKGKKLSIAWPIVEEDVTFDGQTESSDGRYQAINGRIVVTTPSEGRRIQQMWTTREFPEDFILKLEFRATPNADSGVFLRAPQLQCRDYTLAGPYKDLKNYKPQDWNELVVTVKDNVAHCTCNGEVLEEAFQLPETGPIGLEGDRGQMEYRRIRVKELP
;
A
#
# COMPACT_ATOMS: atom_id res chain seq x y z
N MET A 1 68.92 -36.80 -23.33
CA MET A 1 69.25 -35.72 -22.38
C MET A 1 68.49 -34.49 -22.81
N THR A 2 67.47 -34.09 -22.05
CA THR A 2 67.05 -32.70 -21.75
C THR A 2 65.68 -32.76 -21.08
N THR A 3 65.73 -32.60 -19.77
CA THR A 3 64.64 -32.48 -18.81
C THR A 3 63.77 -31.25 -19.10
N ARG A 4 62.45 -31.40 -19.10
CA ARG A 4 61.50 -30.29 -18.92
C ARG A 4 60.93 -30.37 -17.51
N LEU A 5 61.27 -29.39 -16.68
CA LEU A 5 60.71 -29.16 -15.36
C LEU A 5 59.26 -28.68 -15.50
N SER A 6 58.32 -29.40 -14.89
CA SER A 6 56.96 -28.94 -14.63
C SER A 6 56.96 -28.09 -13.36
N TRP A 7 56.57 -26.82 -13.47
CA TRP A 7 56.33 -25.95 -12.32
C TRP A 7 54.88 -26.15 -11.86
N LEU A 8 54.69 -26.78 -10.71
CA LEU A 8 53.43 -26.75 -9.96
C LEU A 8 53.33 -25.40 -9.23
N LEU A 9 52.39 -24.55 -9.63
CA LEU A 9 51.95 -23.41 -8.83
C LEU A 9 51.03 -23.94 -7.71
N ILE A 10 51.49 -23.86 -6.47
CA ILE A 10 50.65 -24.04 -5.29
C ILE A 10 49.98 -22.69 -5.01
N LEU A 11 48.66 -22.59 -5.27
CA LEU A 11 47.86 -21.45 -4.79
C LEU A 11 47.64 -21.62 -3.29
N ALA A 12 48.30 -20.80 -2.48
CA ALA A 12 48.00 -20.66 -1.07
C ALA A 12 46.68 -19.90 -0.91
N VAL A 13 45.60 -20.61 -0.54
CA VAL A 13 44.35 -19.97 -0.10
C VAL A 13 44.56 -19.50 1.33
N THR A 14 44.85 -18.21 1.50
CA THR A 14 44.77 -17.54 2.80
C THR A 14 43.30 -17.40 3.18
N LEU A 15 42.82 -18.28 4.06
CA LEU A 15 41.61 -18.09 4.84
C LEU A 15 41.82 -16.87 5.76
N LEU A 16 41.34 -15.69 5.34
CA LEU A 16 41.12 -14.60 6.28
C LEU A 16 39.94 -15.00 7.16
N SER A 17 40.25 -15.39 8.40
CA SER A 17 39.26 -15.44 9.46
C SER A 17 38.74 -14.02 9.68
N LEU A 18 37.52 -13.73 9.22
CA LEU A 18 36.78 -12.56 9.66
C LEU A 18 36.52 -12.75 11.16
N ALA A 19 37.28 -12.00 11.97
CA ALA A 19 36.97 -11.88 13.38
C ALA A 19 35.56 -11.28 13.51
N PRO A 20 34.68 -11.82 14.37
CA PRO A 20 33.41 -11.18 14.64
C PRO A 20 33.69 -9.78 15.19
N PHE A 21 33.06 -8.76 14.60
CA PHE A 21 33.06 -7.42 15.18
C PHE A 21 32.53 -7.53 16.62
N PRO A 22 33.21 -6.93 17.62
CA PRO A 22 32.65 -6.91 18.96
C PRO A 22 31.36 -6.09 18.89
N ALA A 23 30.24 -6.73 19.25
CA ALA A 23 29.03 -6.02 19.61
C ALA A 23 29.37 -5.14 20.82
N ASN A 24 29.65 -3.86 20.58
CA ASN A 24 29.79 -2.90 21.65
C ASN A 24 28.45 -2.85 22.38
N ALA A 25 28.44 -3.24 23.65
CA ALA A 25 27.39 -2.82 24.55
C ALA A 25 27.50 -1.29 24.67
N GLN A 26 26.78 -0.55 23.81
CA GLN A 26 26.60 0.88 23.96
C GLN A 26 25.96 1.17 25.32
N ASP A 27 26.54 2.11 26.06
CA ASP A 27 26.06 2.47 27.38
C ASP A 27 24.64 3.03 27.26
N ALA A 28 23.76 2.74 28.23
CA ALA A 28 22.36 3.12 28.17
C ALA A 28 22.13 4.65 28.06
N ASP A 29 23.15 5.48 28.31
CA ASP A 29 23.08 6.94 28.13
C ASP A 29 23.16 7.39 26.67
N ASP A 30 23.67 6.57 25.76
CA ASP A 30 23.81 6.92 24.33
C ASP A 30 22.47 7.11 23.63
N TYR A 31 21.40 6.50 24.15
CA TYR A 31 20.05 6.61 23.58
C TYR A 31 19.13 7.60 24.30
N ALA A 32 19.67 8.39 25.24
CA ALA A 32 18.91 9.45 25.88
C ALA A 32 18.44 10.49 24.85
N ILE A 33 17.28 11.10 25.11
CA ILE A 33 16.85 12.20 24.26
C ILE A 33 17.77 13.42 24.48
N PRO A 34 18.25 14.08 23.42
CA PRO A 34 19.14 15.23 23.59
C PRO A 34 18.46 16.35 24.41
N THR A 35 19.22 16.95 25.32
CA THR A 35 18.71 17.94 26.28
C THR A 35 18.36 19.28 25.64
N THR A 36 19.02 19.62 24.52
CA THR A 36 18.77 20.82 23.72
C THR A 36 18.44 20.43 22.28
N ASP A 37 17.96 21.40 21.50
CA ASP A 37 17.69 21.25 20.07
C ASP A 37 18.95 21.49 19.21
N GLU A 38 20.07 21.83 19.82
CA GLU A 38 21.30 22.19 19.12
C GLU A 38 21.84 20.99 18.31
N GLY A 39 22.06 21.21 17.02
CA GLY A 39 22.54 20.18 16.10
C GLY A 39 21.51 19.11 15.71
N LEU A 40 20.27 19.17 16.22
CA LEU A 40 19.24 18.19 15.87
C LEU A 40 18.56 18.52 14.54
N PRO A 41 18.31 17.51 13.69
CA PRO A 41 17.62 17.72 12.43
C PRO A 41 16.15 18.10 12.62
N GLY A 42 15.56 18.65 11.56
CA GLY A 42 14.14 19.02 11.50
C GLY A 42 13.76 20.24 12.35
N GLU A 43 12.48 20.55 12.35
CA GLU A 43 11.91 21.71 13.04
C GLU A 43 10.69 21.33 13.89
N GLY A 44 10.31 22.16 14.85
CA GLY A 44 9.16 21.91 15.71
C GLY A 44 9.49 21.12 16.98
N PRO A 45 8.47 20.64 17.70
CA PRO A 45 8.62 20.14 19.06
C PRO A 45 9.26 18.76 19.11
N ILE A 46 10.03 18.54 20.17
CA ILE A 46 10.46 17.21 20.65
C ILE A 46 9.98 17.13 22.09
N ARG A 47 9.20 16.09 22.42
CA ARG A 47 8.73 15.91 23.80
C ARG A 47 9.92 15.64 24.73
N ARG A 48 9.95 16.33 25.87
CA ARG A 48 11.01 16.15 26.89
C ARG A 48 10.43 16.01 28.30
N TYR A 49 9.18 15.60 28.41
CA TYR A 49 8.60 15.20 29.70
C TYR A 49 9.36 13.99 30.26
N ASP A 50 9.53 13.91 31.58
CA ASP A 50 10.38 12.87 32.18
C ASP A 50 9.90 11.45 31.87
N TRP A 51 8.58 11.24 31.81
CA TRP A 51 8.02 9.96 31.37
C TRP A 51 8.43 9.61 29.93
N PHE A 52 8.50 10.59 29.04
CA PHE A 52 8.86 10.39 27.63
C PHE A 52 10.37 10.15 27.49
N LYS A 53 11.22 10.91 28.20
CA LYS A 53 12.67 10.67 28.22
C LYS A 53 12.99 9.22 28.61
N ASN A 54 12.32 8.73 29.66
CA ASN A 54 12.50 7.36 30.15
C ASN A 54 11.99 6.33 29.13
N LEU A 55 10.79 6.53 28.57
CA LEU A 55 10.24 5.62 27.55
C LEU A 55 11.13 5.55 26.32
N TRP A 56 11.55 6.71 25.80
CA TRP A 56 12.45 6.85 24.66
C TRP A 56 13.75 6.08 24.87
N LYS A 57 14.46 6.38 25.96
CA LYS A 57 15.72 5.71 26.31
C LYS A 57 15.53 4.20 26.43
N ASN A 58 14.47 3.75 27.12
CA ASN A 58 14.21 2.33 27.32
C ASN A 58 13.90 1.58 26.02
N LYS A 59 13.06 2.14 25.15
CA LYS A 59 12.71 1.51 23.86
C LYS A 59 13.94 1.40 22.97
N ARG A 60 14.68 2.50 22.79
CA ARG A 60 15.86 2.55 21.93
C ARG A 60 17.00 1.66 22.44
N SER A 61 17.26 1.67 23.75
CA SER A 61 18.25 0.77 24.37
C SER A 61 17.90 -0.72 24.20
N ASN A 62 16.62 -1.06 24.09
CA ASN A 62 16.18 -2.44 23.86
C ASN A 62 16.26 -2.83 22.38
N TRP A 63 16.00 -1.91 21.45
CA TRP A 63 16.14 -2.15 20.01
C TRP A 63 17.60 -2.22 19.57
N ALA A 64 18.49 -1.45 20.20
CA ALA A 64 19.94 -1.53 19.98
C ALA A 64 20.50 -2.95 20.16
N LYS A 65 19.92 -3.72 21.09
CA LYS A 65 20.29 -5.12 21.35
C LYS A 65 19.71 -6.12 20.34
N GLN A 66 18.83 -5.65 19.44
CA GLN A 66 18.06 -6.47 18.49
C GLN A 66 18.37 -6.11 17.03
N VAL A 67 19.34 -5.23 16.75
CA VAL A 67 19.68 -4.80 15.38
C VAL A 67 19.95 -5.98 14.47
N ASP A 68 20.80 -6.93 14.88
CA ASP A 68 21.10 -8.14 14.09
C ASP A 68 19.86 -9.00 13.84
N LYS A 69 19.02 -9.14 14.87
CA LYS A 69 17.76 -9.91 14.78
C LYS A 69 16.80 -9.25 13.81
N ASP A 70 16.74 -7.92 13.77
CA ASP A 70 15.77 -7.15 13.01
C ASP A 70 16.27 -6.73 11.61
N GLN A 71 17.51 -7.10 11.22
CA GLN A 71 18.05 -6.85 9.88
C GLN A 71 17.11 -7.30 8.76
N GLY A 72 16.90 -6.45 7.75
CA GLY A 72 16.06 -6.76 6.59
C GLY A 72 14.57 -6.90 6.92
N ALA A 73 14.10 -6.39 8.06
CA ALA A 73 12.68 -6.37 8.37
C ALA A 73 11.93 -5.30 7.53
N VAL A 74 10.61 -5.46 7.41
CA VAL A 74 9.70 -4.35 7.12
C VAL A 74 9.55 -3.53 8.41
N VAL A 75 10.04 -2.29 8.40
CA VAL A 75 10.07 -1.44 9.59
C VAL A 75 8.82 -0.58 9.67
N PHE A 76 8.17 -0.55 10.83
CA PHE A 76 7.05 0.33 11.12
C PHE A 76 7.53 1.49 11.98
N LEU A 77 7.76 2.64 11.37
CA LEU A 77 8.18 3.87 12.03
C LEU A 77 6.95 4.71 12.42
N GLY A 78 6.79 4.99 13.71
CA GLY A 78 5.67 5.80 14.15
C GLY A 78 5.65 6.13 15.64
N ASP A 79 4.46 6.46 16.12
CA ASP A 79 4.22 6.95 17.48
C ASP A 79 3.51 5.91 18.38
N SER A 80 2.65 6.37 19.30
CA SER A 80 1.85 5.53 20.20
C SER A 80 0.91 4.58 19.46
N ILE A 81 0.38 4.98 18.30
CA ILE A 81 -0.49 4.13 17.48
C ILE A 81 0.31 2.96 16.93
N THR A 82 1.54 3.20 16.48
CA THR A 82 2.41 2.10 16.01
C THR A 82 2.90 1.26 17.19
N GLN A 83 3.33 1.89 18.28
CA GLN A 83 3.79 1.18 19.49
C GLN A 83 2.71 0.27 20.07
N GLY A 84 1.45 0.73 20.10
CA GLY A 84 0.32 0.04 20.69
C GLY A 84 -0.07 -1.25 19.95
N TRP A 85 0.40 -1.44 18.72
CA TRP A 85 0.20 -2.67 17.95
C TRP A 85 1.03 -3.85 18.48
N GLY A 86 2.01 -3.57 19.35
CA GLY A 86 2.91 -4.56 19.93
C GLY A 86 4.11 -4.87 19.04
N ASP A 87 5.14 -5.46 19.63
CA ASP A 87 6.45 -5.62 19.00
C ASP A 87 6.40 -6.46 17.71
N ASN A 88 5.46 -7.42 17.60
CA ASN A 88 5.22 -8.25 16.41
C ASN A 88 3.95 -7.86 15.63
N LEU A 89 3.38 -6.66 15.87
CA LEU A 89 2.16 -6.17 15.22
C LEU A 89 0.97 -7.13 15.38
N GLY A 90 0.87 -7.78 16.54
CA GLY A 90 -0.16 -8.78 16.83
C GLY A 90 -0.10 -10.03 15.97
N GLY A 91 1.02 -10.28 15.27
CA GLY A 91 1.15 -11.39 14.31
C GLY A 91 0.34 -11.19 13.03
N ALA A 92 -0.09 -9.95 12.74
CA ALA A 92 -1.02 -9.67 11.65
C ALA A 92 -0.51 -10.09 10.27
N PHE A 93 0.81 -10.18 10.06
CA PHE A 93 1.42 -10.47 8.77
C PHE A 93 2.10 -11.84 8.70
N GLY A 94 1.72 -12.77 9.58
CA GLY A 94 2.22 -14.15 9.55
C GLY A 94 3.74 -14.21 9.74
N GLU A 95 4.43 -14.81 8.78
CA GLU A 95 5.90 -15.00 8.80
C GLU A 95 6.69 -13.78 8.29
N MET A 96 6.02 -12.74 7.80
CA MET A 96 6.67 -11.52 7.34
C MET A 96 7.51 -10.93 8.48
N LYS A 97 8.82 -10.76 8.23
CA LYS A 97 9.72 -10.20 9.23
C LYS A 97 9.44 -8.71 9.42
N VAL A 98 8.96 -8.35 10.60
CA VAL A 98 8.60 -6.97 10.93
C VAL A 98 9.41 -6.44 12.12
N ALA A 99 9.63 -5.14 12.12
CA ALA A 99 10.25 -4.42 13.23
C ALA A 99 9.38 -3.22 13.60
N ASN A 100 8.71 -3.30 14.76
CA ASN A 100 7.96 -2.16 15.29
C ASN A 100 8.93 -1.15 15.93
N ARG A 101 8.95 0.07 15.36
CA ARG A 101 9.73 1.22 15.82
C ARG A 101 8.81 2.37 16.24
N GLY A 102 7.69 2.05 16.86
CA GLY A 102 6.77 3.00 17.47
C GLY A 102 7.22 3.45 18.87
N ILE A 103 7.23 4.76 19.14
CA ILE A 103 7.42 5.32 20.50
C ILE A 103 6.23 6.19 20.89
N SER A 104 5.59 5.88 22.01
CA SER A 104 4.43 6.64 22.48
C SER A 104 4.76 8.11 22.73
N GLY A 105 4.00 8.99 22.08
CA GLY A 105 4.17 10.44 22.16
C GLY A 105 5.23 11.03 21.21
N ASP A 106 5.88 10.21 20.39
CA ASP A 106 6.90 10.68 19.47
C ASP A 106 6.32 11.65 18.43
N THR A 107 7.12 12.66 18.07
CA THR A 107 6.80 13.67 17.05
C THR A 107 7.56 13.36 15.77
N THR A 108 7.18 13.95 14.64
CA THR A 108 7.95 13.79 13.39
C THR A 108 9.41 14.20 13.55
N ARG A 109 9.70 15.21 14.37
CA ARG A 109 11.09 15.62 14.65
C ARG A 109 11.83 14.60 15.50
N GLY A 110 11.18 14.01 16.50
CA GLY A 110 11.77 12.91 17.27
C GLY A 110 12.07 11.71 16.37
N MET A 111 11.12 11.27 15.54
CA MET A 111 11.34 10.20 14.57
C MET A 111 12.55 10.46 13.66
N LEU A 112 12.73 11.70 13.19
CA LEU A 112 13.89 12.08 12.39
C LEU A 112 15.21 11.99 13.17
N VAL A 113 15.23 12.38 14.46
CA VAL A 113 16.41 12.29 15.32
C VAL A 113 16.90 10.85 15.50
N ARG A 114 15.98 9.88 15.57
CA ARG A 114 16.31 8.47 15.81
C ARG A 114 16.36 7.61 14.53
N LEU A 115 16.14 8.21 13.37
CA LEU A 115 15.95 7.50 12.10
C LEU A 115 17.14 6.59 11.76
N GLU A 116 18.37 7.12 11.86
CA GLU A 116 19.61 6.39 11.55
C GLU A 116 19.73 5.11 12.39
N GLU A 117 19.67 5.26 13.71
CA GLU A 117 19.95 4.16 14.65
C GLU A 117 18.79 3.16 14.76
N ASP A 118 17.55 3.62 14.69
CA ASP A 118 16.39 2.77 14.97
C ASP A 118 15.81 2.13 13.69
N VAL A 119 16.06 2.72 12.52
CA VAL A 119 15.47 2.29 11.23
C VAL A 119 16.54 1.96 10.20
N LEU A 120 17.41 2.90 9.84
CA LEU A 120 18.36 2.71 8.74
C LEU A 120 19.41 1.65 9.07
N SER A 121 19.83 1.56 10.33
CA SER A 121 20.75 0.53 10.82
C SER A 121 20.25 -0.90 10.57
N LEU A 122 18.94 -1.09 10.36
CA LEU A 122 18.31 -2.38 10.10
C LEU A 122 18.37 -2.80 8.63
N ASN A 123 18.86 -1.95 7.73
CA ASN A 123 18.80 -2.15 6.27
C ASN A 123 17.40 -2.63 5.83
N PRO A 124 16.34 -1.83 6.05
CA PRO A 124 14.97 -2.29 5.87
C PRO A 124 14.67 -2.75 4.45
N GLN A 125 13.79 -3.75 4.33
CA GLN A 125 13.23 -4.15 3.03
C GLN A 125 12.15 -3.16 2.57
N ALA A 126 11.39 -2.61 3.52
CA ALA A 126 10.42 -1.54 3.30
C ALA A 126 10.20 -0.77 4.60
N VAL A 127 9.67 0.45 4.52
CA VAL A 127 9.29 1.25 5.70
C VAL A 127 7.85 1.71 5.61
N VAL A 128 7.04 1.37 6.63
CA VAL A 128 5.70 1.90 6.84
C VAL A 128 5.76 3.05 7.84
N MET A 129 5.18 4.19 7.49
CA MET A 129 5.21 5.39 8.34
C MET A 129 3.80 5.86 8.70
N LEU A 130 3.57 6.12 9.99
CA LEU A 130 2.41 6.83 10.51
C LEU A 130 2.87 7.84 11.56
N MET A 131 2.73 9.13 11.28
CA MET A 131 3.36 10.18 12.07
C MET A 131 2.66 11.53 11.95
N GLY A 132 2.73 12.36 13.00
CA GLY A 132 2.26 13.75 12.98
C GLY A 132 1.15 14.09 13.98
N THR A 133 0.48 13.09 14.56
CA THR A 133 -0.65 13.34 15.49
C THR A 133 -0.21 14.02 16.80
N ASN A 134 0.99 13.68 17.29
CA ASN A 134 1.54 14.28 18.52
C ASN A 134 2.13 15.66 18.28
N ASP A 135 2.67 15.92 17.09
CA ASP A 135 3.13 17.25 16.69
C ASP A 135 2.01 18.28 16.79
N LEU A 136 0.77 17.92 16.39
CA LEU A 136 -0.41 18.78 16.55
C LEU A 136 -0.74 19.05 18.02
N GLU A 137 -0.69 18.01 18.87
CA GLU A 137 -0.90 18.18 20.31
C GLU A 137 0.16 19.10 20.95
N GLU A 138 1.40 19.06 20.44
CA GLU A 138 2.50 19.95 20.85
C GLU A 138 2.49 21.31 20.12
N GLY A 139 1.46 21.61 19.33
CA GLY A 139 1.26 22.92 18.71
C GLY A 139 2.08 23.18 17.44
N ALA A 140 2.68 22.17 16.82
CA ALA A 140 3.36 22.31 15.55
C ALA A 140 2.40 22.64 14.41
N SER A 141 2.88 23.39 13.42
CA SER A 141 2.09 23.66 12.21
C SER A 141 2.07 22.45 11.27
N PRO A 142 0.98 22.20 10.51
CA PRO A 142 0.96 21.17 9.48
C PRO A 142 2.12 21.23 8.48
N LYS A 143 2.62 22.43 8.16
CA LYS A 143 3.77 22.63 7.29
C LYS A 143 5.08 22.13 7.92
N THR A 144 5.28 22.37 9.22
CA THR A 144 6.44 21.86 9.97
C THR A 144 6.44 20.33 9.97
N ILE A 145 5.28 19.74 10.22
CA ILE A 145 5.07 18.28 10.24
C ILE A 145 5.41 17.68 8.87
N ALA A 146 4.85 18.24 7.79
CA ALA A 146 5.12 17.82 6.42
C ALA A 146 6.59 17.97 6.01
N SER A 147 7.25 19.05 6.46
CA SER A 147 8.68 19.27 6.21
C SER A 147 9.55 18.17 6.84
N ASN A 148 9.26 17.78 8.08
CA ASN A 148 9.98 16.69 8.74
C ASN A 148 9.69 15.33 8.08
N ALA A 149 8.44 15.05 7.73
CA ALA A 149 8.07 13.84 6.99
C ALA A 149 8.85 13.74 5.66
N LYS A 150 8.96 14.84 4.92
CA LYS A 150 9.76 14.90 3.69
C LYS A 150 11.24 14.59 3.96
N ARG A 151 11.83 15.14 5.03
CA ARG A 151 13.23 14.84 5.40
C ARG A 151 13.45 13.38 5.74
N ILE A 152 12.50 12.76 6.44
CA ILE A 152 12.54 11.31 6.74
C ILE A 152 12.52 10.51 5.43
N ILE A 153 11.60 10.84 4.51
CA ILE A 153 11.52 10.20 3.19
C ILE A 153 12.83 10.39 2.41
N ASP A 154 13.38 11.61 2.38
CA ASP A 154 14.63 11.89 1.67
C ASP A 154 15.81 11.03 2.19
N GLU A 155 15.94 10.85 3.52
CA GLU A 155 16.98 9.98 4.09
C GLU A 155 16.71 8.49 3.83
N LEU A 156 15.45 8.03 3.87
CA LEU A 156 15.08 6.66 3.50
C LEU A 156 15.47 6.34 2.05
N LYS A 157 15.13 7.24 1.13
CA LYS A 157 15.45 7.11 -0.30
C LYS A 157 16.96 7.13 -0.55
N LYS A 158 17.70 7.96 0.20
CA LYS A 158 19.15 8.04 0.12
C LYS A 158 19.82 6.78 0.66
N HIS A 159 19.26 6.19 1.70
CA HIS A 159 19.75 4.93 2.27
C HIS A 159 19.56 3.77 1.28
N ASN A 160 18.39 3.66 0.66
CA ASN A 160 18.13 2.67 -0.38
C ASN A 160 17.16 3.24 -1.46
N PRO A 161 17.64 3.50 -2.69
CA PRO A 161 16.84 4.11 -3.75
C PRO A 161 15.75 3.18 -4.33
N ASP A 162 15.77 1.89 -4.00
CA ASP A 162 14.81 0.90 -4.48
C ASP A 162 13.87 0.39 -3.36
N MET A 163 14.08 0.83 -2.11
CA MET A 163 13.28 0.38 -0.96
C MET A 163 11.88 1.00 -0.99
N PRO A 164 10.80 0.19 -1.00
CA PRO A 164 9.44 0.72 -0.93
C PRO A 164 9.16 1.47 0.37
N ILE A 165 8.47 2.60 0.26
CA ILE A 165 8.01 3.41 1.39
C ILE A 165 6.49 3.44 1.36
N VAL A 166 5.84 3.08 2.46
CA VAL A 166 4.38 3.22 2.63
C VAL A 166 4.10 4.35 3.60
N LEU A 167 3.58 5.47 3.08
CA LEU A 167 3.17 6.61 3.90
C LEU A 167 1.68 6.51 4.20
N CYS A 168 1.34 6.25 5.46
CA CYS A 168 -0.03 6.30 5.93
C CYS A 168 -0.45 7.77 6.11
N LEU A 169 -1.63 8.13 5.62
CA LEU A 169 -2.26 9.39 6.01
C LEU A 169 -2.50 9.37 7.53
N VAL A 170 -2.23 10.49 8.21
CA VAL A 170 -2.45 10.62 9.64
C VAL A 170 -3.88 10.23 9.95
N PHE A 171 -4.09 9.39 10.95
CA PHE A 171 -5.40 8.92 11.36
C PHE A 171 -6.26 10.08 11.88
N PRO A 172 -7.59 9.98 11.81
CA PRO A 172 -8.46 10.89 12.51
C PRO A 172 -8.31 10.78 14.02
N SER A 173 -8.63 11.88 14.68
CA SER A 173 -8.73 11.95 16.13
C SER A 173 -9.91 12.86 16.47
N SER A 174 -9.83 13.67 17.52
CA SER A 174 -10.87 14.60 17.90
C SER A 174 -10.26 15.94 18.28
N ALA A 175 -11.00 17.02 18.01
CA ALA A 175 -10.65 18.35 18.54
C ALA A 175 -10.51 18.34 20.08
N SER A 176 -11.25 17.47 20.79
CA SER A 176 -11.13 17.29 22.25
C SER A 176 -9.77 16.71 22.69
N LYS A 177 -9.01 16.15 21.75
CA LYS A 177 -7.64 15.66 21.92
C LYS A 177 -6.61 16.64 21.34
N SER A 178 -6.97 17.91 21.13
CA SER A 178 -6.09 18.90 20.49
C SER A 178 -5.66 18.52 19.06
N ARG A 179 -6.48 17.73 18.38
CA ARG A 179 -6.19 17.16 17.05
C ARG A 179 -7.39 17.40 16.12
N PRO A 180 -7.70 18.67 15.78
CA PRO A 180 -8.89 18.99 15.01
C PRO A 180 -8.75 18.50 13.55
N ALA A 181 -9.87 18.07 12.97
CA ALA A 181 -9.89 17.40 11.67
C ALA A 181 -9.37 18.26 10.52
N ASP A 182 -9.58 19.58 10.55
CA ASP A 182 -9.07 20.51 9.52
C ASP A 182 -7.53 20.51 9.47
N LYS A 183 -6.87 20.46 10.63
CA LYS A 183 -5.40 20.42 10.72
C LYS A 183 -4.85 19.09 10.24
N ILE A 184 -5.49 17.98 10.59
CA ILE A 184 -5.03 16.67 10.12
C ILE A 184 -5.23 16.54 8.61
N LYS A 185 -6.37 16.99 8.07
CA LYS A 185 -6.59 17.06 6.61
C LYS A 185 -5.53 17.92 5.92
N GLN A 186 -5.11 19.03 6.54
CA GLN A 186 -4.03 19.86 6.00
C GLN A 186 -2.68 19.12 6.00
N ILE A 187 -2.35 18.35 7.04
CA ILE A 187 -1.14 17.49 7.03
C ILE A 187 -1.22 16.46 5.91
N ASN A 188 -2.35 15.75 5.80
CA ASN A 188 -2.55 14.70 4.82
C ASN A 188 -2.50 15.21 3.37
N GLN A 189 -3.00 16.42 3.13
CA GLN A 189 -2.84 17.10 1.84
C GLN A 189 -1.37 17.37 1.55
N LEU A 190 -0.62 17.93 2.51
CA LEU A 190 0.80 18.23 2.34
C LEU A 190 1.65 16.95 2.16
N TYR A 191 1.31 15.85 2.83
CA TYR A 191 1.92 14.55 2.59
C TYR A 191 1.69 14.08 1.16
N SER A 192 0.44 14.10 0.70
CA SER A 192 0.08 13.76 -0.69
C SER A 192 0.84 14.61 -1.71
N GLU A 193 0.95 15.92 -1.47
CA GLU A 193 1.68 16.85 -2.33
C GLU A 193 3.19 16.58 -2.34
N ALA A 194 3.77 16.24 -1.18
CA ALA A 194 5.21 16.02 -1.03
C ALA A 194 5.71 14.75 -1.76
N VAL A 195 4.84 13.75 -1.92
CA VAL A 195 5.19 12.45 -2.53
C VAL A 195 4.58 12.28 -3.92
N LYS A 196 3.89 13.31 -4.43
CA LYS A 196 3.27 13.28 -5.75
C LYS A 196 4.32 13.08 -6.85
N GLY A 197 4.12 12.05 -7.65
CA GLY A 197 5.03 11.65 -8.73
C GLY A 197 6.23 10.85 -8.24
N ASP A 198 6.26 10.42 -6.98
CA ASP A 198 7.33 9.61 -6.42
C ASP A 198 6.98 8.11 -6.49
N PRO A 199 7.56 7.33 -7.43
CA PRO A 199 7.21 5.93 -7.59
C PRO A 199 7.67 5.04 -6.42
N GLN A 200 8.58 5.53 -5.56
CA GLN A 200 9.05 4.77 -4.40
C GLN A 200 8.05 4.83 -3.22
N VAL A 201 7.11 5.79 -3.24
CA VAL A 201 6.20 6.02 -2.12
C VAL A 201 4.77 5.62 -2.48
N THR A 202 4.25 4.62 -1.78
CA THR A 202 2.82 4.31 -1.78
C THR A 202 2.11 5.09 -0.67
N LEU A 203 1.13 5.91 -1.05
CA LEU A 203 0.28 6.62 -0.10
C LEU A 203 -0.93 5.76 0.26
N LEU A 204 -1.13 5.45 1.54
CA LEU A 204 -2.27 4.69 2.03
C LEU A 204 -3.30 5.61 2.71
N ASP A 205 -4.54 5.63 2.22
CA ASP A 205 -5.63 6.46 2.76
C ASP A 205 -6.23 5.88 4.05
N THR A 206 -5.46 5.96 5.12
CA THR A 206 -5.89 5.61 6.48
C THR A 206 -6.76 6.67 7.14
N TRP A 207 -6.83 7.89 6.61
CA TRP A 207 -7.75 8.91 7.14
C TRP A 207 -9.20 8.53 6.85
N THR A 208 -9.54 8.31 5.58
CA THR A 208 -10.92 7.98 5.16
C THR A 208 -11.38 6.66 5.78
N LEU A 209 -10.46 5.70 5.95
CA LEU A 209 -10.74 4.41 6.59
C LEU A 209 -11.34 4.56 8.00
N PHE A 210 -10.79 5.46 8.80
CA PHE A 210 -11.09 5.59 10.22
C PHE A 210 -11.96 6.81 10.56
N ALA A 211 -12.17 7.72 9.62
CA ALA A 211 -12.91 8.95 9.86
C ALA A 211 -14.41 8.69 9.80
N ASN A 212 -15.15 9.24 10.75
CA ASN A 212 -16.60 9.36 10.66
C ASN A 212 -16.99 10.54 9.75
N GLU A 213 -18.29 10.79 9.59
CA GLU A 213 -18.82 11.84 8.72
C GLU A 213 -18.37 13.25 9.14
N GLU A 214 -18.15 13.48 10.44
CA GLU A 214 -17.62 14.75 10.97
C GLU A 214 -16.09 14.87 10.85
N GLY A 215 -15.40 13.82 10.38
CA GLY A 215 -13.94 13.76 10.29
C GLY A 215 -13.24 13.43 11.61
N ASN A 216 -13.97 12.97 12.63
CA ASN A 216 -13.40 12.46 13.88
C ASN A 216 -13.15 10.94 13.80
N ALA A 217 -12.33 10.42 14.71
CA ALA A 217 -12.16 8.99 14.88
C ALA A 217 -13.48 8.31 15.31
N LYS A 218 -13.80 7.17 14.71
CA LYS A 218 -14.95 6.32 15.09
C LYS A 218 -14.72 5.75 16.49
N LYS A 219 -15.63 6.00 17.43
CA LYS A 219 -15.41 5.65 18.85
C LYS A 219 -15.37 4.12 19.08
N GLU A 220 -16.06 3.38 18.23
CA GLU A 220 -16.15 1.93 18.26
C GLU A 220 -14.79 1.29 17.94
N GLU A 221 -13.96 1.97 17.14
CA GLU A 221 -12.62 1.54 16.73
C GLU A 221 -11.54 2.25 17.56
N PHE A 222 -11.82 3.46 18.05
CA PHE A 222 -10.93 4.32 18.83
C PHE A 222 -11.62 4.72 20.14
N PRO A 223 -11.56 3.88 21.19
CA PRO A 223 -12.33 4.09 22.42
C PRO A 223 -12.03 5.42 23.11
N ASP A 224 -10.81 5.93 22.95
CA ASP A 224 -10.36 7.21 23.46
C ASP A 224 -10.29 8.31 22.39
N LEU A 225 -10.78 8.06 21.17
CA LEU A 225 -10.72 8.95 20.00
C LEU A 225 -9.29 9.23 19.49
N LEU A 226 -8.31 8.35 19.78
CA LEU A 226 -6.94 8.48 19.30
C LEU A 226 -6.27 7.14 19.00
N HIS A 227 -6.35 6.18 19.91
CA HIS A 227 -5.68 4.90 19.79
C HIS A 227 -6.66 3.82 19.29
N PRO A 228 -6.31 3.07 18.24
CA PRO A 228 -7.16 2.00 17.75
C PRO A 228 -7.21 0.84 18.77
N ASN A 229 -8.36 0.20 18.86
CA ASN A 229 -8.51 -1.09 19.52
C ASN A 229 -8.10 -2.24 18.57
N GLN A 230 -8.37 -3.48 18.99
CA GLN A 230 -8.04 -4.66 18.19
C GLN A 230 -8.72 -4.66 16.81
N GLU A 231 -9.96 -4.18 16.70
CA GLU A 231 -10.67 -4.08 15.42
C GLU A 231 -10.06 -3.00 14.52
N GLY A 232 -9.67 -1.85 15.10
CA GLY A 232 -8.95 -0.80 14.38
C GLY A 232 -7.61 -1.28 13.82
N TYR A 233 -6.82 -2.02 14.61
CA TYR A 233 -5.58 -2.64 14.12
C TYR A 233 -5.84 -3.71 13.06
N ALA A 234 -6.88 -4.53 13.18
CA ALA A 234 -7.25 -5.50 12.16
C ALA A 234 -7.60 -4.81 10.83
N LYS A 235 -8.34 -3.70 10.87
CA LYS A 235 -8.64 -2.88 9.69
C LYS A 235 -7.38 -2.27 9.07
N TRP A 236 -6.46 -1.75 9.88
CA TRP A 236 -5.21 -1.22 9.37
C TRP A 236 -4.34 -2.31 8.73
N ALA A 237 -4.27 -3.50 9.33
CA ALA A 237 -3.60 -4.66 8.71
C ALA A 237 -4.25 -5.04 7.37
N ALA A 238 -5.58 -5.11 7.31
CA ALA A 238 -6.29 -5.43 6.07
C ALA A 238 -5.96 -4.41 4.97
N ALA A 239 -5.89 -3.12 5.31
CA ALA A 239 -5.50 -2.05 4.38
C ALA A 239 -4.06 -2.18 3.84
N LEU A 240 -3.13 -2.72 4.63
CA LEU A 240 -1.73 -2.91 4.24
C LEU A 240 -1.48 -4.19 3.42
N ARG A 241 -2.33 -5.23 3.58
CA ARG A 241 -2.15 -6.53 2.92
C ARG A 241 -2.03 -6.45 1.39
N PRO A 242 -2.91 -5.74 0.65
CA PRO A 242 -2.76 -5.58 -0.80
C PRO A 242 -1.41 -5.00 -1.23
N ILE A 243 -0.90 -4.02 -0.45
CA ILE A 243 0.38 -3.37 -0.72
C ILE A 243 1.51 -4.37 -0.50
N PHE A 244 1.55 -5.05 0.64
CA PHE A 244 2.58 -6.06 0.91
C PHE A 244 2.51 -7.25 -0.05
N ALA A 245 1.33 -7.60 -0.54
CA ALA A 245 1.18 -8.63 -1.56
C ALA A 245 1.77 -8.19 -2.91
N THR A 246 1.60 -6.92 -3.27
CA THR A 246 2.18 -6.33 -4.50
C THR A 246 3.70 -6.21 -4.40
N LEU A 247 4.21 -5.85 -3.21
CA LEU A 247 5.64 -5.74 -2.92
C LEU A 247 6.33 -7.11 -2.74
N GLY A 248 5.60 -8.23 -2.81
CA GLY A 248 6.16 -9.58 -2.70
C GLY A 248 6.50 -10.01 -1.28
N TYR A 249 5.92 -9.39 -0.25
CA TYR A 249 6.10 -9.79 1.15
C TYR A 249 5.01 -10.74 1.66
N LEU A 250 3.86 -10.76 1.00
CA LEU A 250 2.73 -11.65 1.27
C LEU A 250 2.19 -12.21 -0.05
N GLU A 251 1.45 -13.32 0.00
CA GLU A 251 0.76 -13.86 -1.19
C GLU A 251 1.68 -13.95 -2.42
N THR A 252 2.86 -14.52 -2.18
CA THR A 252 4.01 -14.53 -3.12
C THR A 252 3.92 -15.61 -4.18
N GLU A 253 2.89 -16.46 -4.11
CA GLU A 253 2.66 -17.56 -5.04
C GLU A 253 1.24 -17.48 -5.59
N PRO A 254 1.02 -17.87 -6.87
CA PRO A 254 -0.33 -18.03 -7.40
C PRO A 254 -1.10 -19.14 -6.68
N ASP A 255 -2.43 -19.04 -6.63
CA ASP A 255 -3.26 -20.15 -6.17
C ASP A 255 -3.44 -21.23 -7.26
N ASP A 256 -3.73 -22.49 -6.88
CA ASP A 256 -4.05 -23.59 -7.82
C ASP A 256 -5.53 -23.55 -8.23
N PHE A 257 -6.05 -22.35 -8.52
CA PHE A 257 -7.45 -22.20 -8.89
C PHE A 257 -7.74 -22.88 -10.23
N LYS A 258 -8.85 -23.61 -10.29
CA LYS A 258 -9.37 -24.26 -11.50
C LYS A 258 -10.78 -23.77 -11.77
N PRO A 259 -11.08 -23.24 -12.97
CA PRO A 259 -12.42 -22.76 -13.28
C PRO A 259 -13.44 -23.89 -13.25
N GLU A 260 -14.67 -23.55 -12.91
CA GLU A 260 -15.80 -24.48 -12.92
C GLU A 260 -16.09 -24.98 -14.35
N PRO A 261 -16.72 -26.16 -14.54
CA PRO A 261 -17.03 -26.67 -15.87
C PRO A 261 -17.80 -25.67 -16.76
N GLY A 262 -17.26 -25.43 -17.95
CA GLY A 262 -17.80 -24.48 -18.93
C GLY A 262 -17.33 -23.04 -18.75
N PHE A 263 -16.56 -22.72 -17.69
CA PHE A 263 -15.88 -21.43 -17.58
C PHE A 263 -14.49 -21.50 -18.22
N GLU A 264 -14.16 -20.46 -18.97
CA GLU A 264 -12.84 -20.15 -19.52
C GLU A 264 -12.21 -18.99 -18.74
N LEU A 265 -10.91 -19.07 -18.47
CA LEU A 265 -10.17 -17.97 -17.83
C LEU A 265 -9.92 -16.84 -18.85
N LEU A 266 -10.32 -15.61 -18.50
CA LEU A 266 -9.93 -14.41 -19.23
C LEU A 266 -8.56 -13.88 -18.80
N PHE A 267 -8.12 -14.24 -17.60
CA PHE A 267 -6.76 -13.97 -17.13
C PHE A 267 -6.08 -15.29 -16.81
N ASN A 268 -4.94 -15.53 -17.47
CA ASN A 268 -4.23 -16.81 -17.40
C ASN A 268 -3.41 -17.01 -16.11
N GLY A 269 -3.37 -16.00 -15.23
CA GLY A 269 -2.65 -16.03 -13.96
C GLY A 269 -1.16 -15.70 -14.03
N LYS A 270 -0.61 -15.43 -15.22
CA LYS A 270 0.83 -15.26 -15.45
C LYS A 270 1.19 -13.94 -16.10
N ASP A 271 0.48 -13.56 -17.15
CA ASP A 271 0.75 -12.38 -17.97
C ASP A 271 -0.57 -11.78 -18.48
N LEU A 272 -0.47 -10.66 -19.18
CA LEU A 272 -1.60 -9.90 -19.71
C LEU A 272 -2.00 -10.37 -21.13
N THR A 273 -1.69 -11.62 -21.53
CA THR A 273 -2.20 -12.18 -22.78
C THR A 273 -3.72 -12.12 -22.85
N GLY A 274 -4.23 -11.68 -24.01
CA GLY A 274 -5.65 -11.42 -24.22
C GLY A 274 -6.13 -10.06 -23.73
N TRP A 275 -5.24 -9.19 -23.24
CA TRP A 275 -5.54 -7.83 -22.81
C TRP A 275 -4.80 -6.78 -23.64
N MET A 276 -5.39 -5.58 -23.73
CA MET A 276 -4.87 -4.47 -24.50
C MET A 276 -5.30 -3.12 -23.93
N PHE A 277 -4.58 -2.06 -24.33
CA PHE A 277 -5.16 -0.72 -24.38
C PHE A 277 -5.81 -0.50 -25.74
N GLN A 278 -7.04 0.01 -25.73
CA GLN A 278 -7.74 0.42 -26.95
C GLN A 278 -7.40 1.86 -27.30
N ALA A 279 -7.32 2.13 -28.60
CA ALA A 279 -7.15 3.48 -29.12
C ALA A 279 -8.31 4.39 -28.68
N ASN A 280 -7.97 5.57 -28.19
CA ASN A 280 -8.93 6.59 -27.76
C ASN A 280 -8.57 8.00 -28.31
N PRO A 281 -8.26 8.14 -29.61
CA PRO A 281 -7.80 9.41 -30.19
C PRO A 281 -8.81 10.55 -30.03
N GLU A 282 -10.09 10.25 -29.86
CA GLU A 282 -11.15 11.22 -29.56
C GLU A 282 -10.99 11.91 -28.20
N MET A 283 -10.11 11.41 -27.33
CA MET A 283 -9.75 12.06 -26.07
C MET A 283 -8.74 13.20 -26.25
N LYS A 284 -8.06 13.25 -27.41
CA LYS A 284 -7.06 14.27 -27.72
C LYS A 284 -7.68 15.68 -27.73
N GLY A 285 -7.11 16.57 -26.92
CA GLY A 285 -7.54 17.96 -26.81
C GLY A 285 -8.76 18.21 -25.91
N LYS A 286 -9.38 17.18 -25.32
CA LYS A 286 -10.43 17.37 -24.32
C LYS A 286 -9.82 17.94 -23.02
N LYS A 287 -10.41 19.03 -22.51
CA LYS A 287 -10.07 19.55 -21.17
C LYS A 287 -10.79 18.73 -20.12
N LEU A 288 -10.05 17.83 -19.48
CA LEU A 288 -10.56 16.96 -18.44
C LEU A 288 -10.05 17.42 -17.07
N SER A 289 -10.85 17.20 -16.04
CA SER A 289 -10.43 17.48 -14.66
C SER A 289 -9.43 16.46 -14.11
N ILE A 290 -9.25 15.33 -14.81
CA ILE A 290 -8.44 14.18 -14.40
C ILE A 290 -7.58 13.76 -15.60
N ALA A 291 -6.36 13.30 -15.33
CA ALA A 291 -5.46 12.79 -16.36
C ALA A 291 -6.05 11.53 -17.00
N TRP A 292 -6.10 11.53 -18.34
CA TRP A 292 -6.61 10.43 -19.14
C TRP A 292 -5.60 10.20 -20.28
N PRO A 293 -4.77 9.15 -20.23
CA PRO A 293 -3.76 8.89 -21.26
C PRO A 293 -4.39 8.70 -22.65
N ILE A 294 -3.72 9.25 -23.66
CA ILE A 294 -4.11 9.08 -25.05
C ILE A 294 -3.32 7.90 -25.61
N VAL A 295 -4.06 6.93 -26.13
CA VAL A 295 -3.59 5.75 -26.85
C VAL A 295 -3.98 5.97 -28.31
N GLU A 296 -3.00 6.20 -29.19
CA GLU A 296 -3.28 6.54 -30.60
C GLU A 296 -3.64 5.29 -31.42
N GLU A 297 -3.12 4.13 -31.06
CA GLU A 297 -3.36 2.83 -31.70
C GLU A 297 -3.52 1.75 -30.62
N ASP A 298 -4.21 0.65 -30.93
CA ASP A 298 -4.37 -0.47 -30.00
C ASP A 298 -3.01 -1.07 -29.61
N VAL A 299 -2.83 -1.35 -28.32
CA VAL A 299 -1.58 -1.93 -27.77
C VAL A 299 -1.91 -3.21 -27.04
N THR A 300 -1.56 -4.36 -27.63
CA THR A 300 -1.75 -5.67 -26.98
C THR A 300 -0.60 -6.00 -26.02
N PHE A 301 -0.90 -6.78 -24.99
CA PHE A 301 0.04 -7.15 -23.92
C PHE A 301 0.35 -8.65 -23.90
N ASP A 302 0.28 -9.32 -25.05
CA ASP A 302 0.54 -10.76 -25.13
C ASP A 302 1.95 -11.12 -24.67
N GLY A 303 2.04 -12.01 -23.68
CA GLY A 303 3.29 -12.42 -23.04
C GLY A 303 3.93 -11.38 -22.12
N GLN A 304 3.31 -10.22 -21.92
CA GLN A 304 3.82 -9.15 -21.06
C GLN A 304 3.22 -9.25 -19.66
N THR A 305 4.08 -9.16 -18.64
CA THR A 305 3.62 -9.16 -17.24
C THR A 305 3.13 -7.77 -16.79
N GLU A 306 3.27 -6.73 -17.61
CA GLU A 306 2.81 -5.38 -17.29
C GLU A 306 2.33 -4.63 -18.52
N SER A 307 1.44 -3.65 -18.32
CA SER A 307 1.06 -2.70 -19.36
C SER A 307 2.21 -1.74 -19.67
N SER A 308 2.18 -1.12 -20.85
CA SER A 308 3.25 -0.22 -21.34
C SER A 308 3.51 1.00 -20.45
N ASP A 309 2.57 1.36 -19.58
CA ASP A 309 2.66 2.44 -18.61
C ASP A 309 2.80 1.96 -17.15
N GLY A 310 2.97 0.64 -16.95
CA GLY A 310 3.08 -0.01 -15.63
C GLY A 310 1.80 0.00 -14.79
N ARG A 311 0.67 0.47 -15.33
CA ARG A 311 -0.61 0.62 -14.59
C ARG A 311 -1.24 -0.71 -14.22
N TYR A 312 -1.08 -1.73 -15.06
CA TYR A 312 -1.59 -3.08 -14.84
C TYR A 312 -0.42 -4.03 -14.79
N GLN A 313 -0.36 -4.88 -13.76
CA GLN A 313 0.72 -5.84 -13.58
C GLN A 313 0.13 -7.21 -13.23
N ALA A 314 0.61 -8.26 -13.89
CA ALA A 314 0.33 -9.63 -13.56
C ALA A 314 1.32 -10.10 -12.48
N ILE A 315 0.84 -10.28 -11.25
CA ILE A 315 1.65 -10.65 -10.09
C ILE A 315 0.98 -11.82 -9.38
N ASN A 316 1.66 -12.97 -9.32
CA ASN A 316 1.26 -14.13 -8.51
C ASN A 316 -0.23 -14.50 -8.65
N GLY A 317 -0.70 -14.69 -9.88
CA GLY A 317 -2.09 -15.07 -10.16
C GLY A 317 -3.11 -13.93 -10.04
N ARG A 318 -2.65 -12.67 -9.97
CA ARG A 318 -3.51 -11.47 -9.86
C ARG A 318 -3.16 -10.44 -10.93
N ILE A 319 -4.16 -9.70 -11.40
CA ILE A 319 -3.95 -8.41 -12.08
C ILE A 319 -4.00 -7.34 -11.00
N VAL A 320 -2.88 -6.65 -10.78
CA VAL A 320 -2.74 -5.52 -9.85
C VAL A 320 -2.81 -4.23 -10.64
N VAL A 321 -3.70 -3.32 -10.22
CA VAL A 321 -3.94 -2.02 -10.84
C VAL A 321 -3.34 -0.90 -10.00
N THR A 322 -2.20 -0.36 -10.45
CA THR A 322 -1.35 0.74 -9.92
C THR A 322 -1.72 1.31 -8.56
N THR A 323 -2.50 2.38 -8.42
CA THR A 323 -2.06 3.72 -7.98
C THR A 323 -0.91 4.37 -8.75
N PRO A 324 -1.20 5.32 -9.65
CA PRO A 324 -0.20 6.20 -10.25
C PRO A 324 0.43 7.11 -9.18
N SER A 325 1.74 7.27 -9.26
CA SER A 325 2.51 8.12 -8.32
C SER A 325 2.05 9.59 -8.36
N GLU A 326 1.62 10.08 -9.52
CA GLU A 326 1.13 11.44 -9.76
C GLU A 326 -0.29 11.70 -9.21
N GLY A 327 -0.91 10.69 -8.60
CA GLY A 327 -2.26 10.75 -8.05
C GLY A 327 -3.29 10.11 -8.98
N ARG A 328 -4.47 10.73 -9.07
CA ARG A 328 -5.60 10.19 -9.82
C ARG A 328 -5.34 10.24 -11.34
N ARG A 329 -5.36 9.07 -11.99
CA ARG A 329 -5.27 8.89 -13.45
C ARG A 329 -6.19 7.76 -13.84
N ILE A 330 -7.12 8.05 -14.75
CA ILE A 330 -8.01 7.02 -15.30
C ILE A 330 -7.27 6.36 -16.45
N GLN A 331 -7.16 5.04 -16.41
CA GLN A 331 -6.71 4.21 -17.53
C GLN A 331 -7.58 2.96 -17.57
N GLN A 332 -7.82 2.44 -18.77
CA GLN A 332 -8.65 1.27 -18.99
C GLN A 332 -7.85 0.22 -19.75
N MET A 333 -7.98 -1.03 -19.34
CA MET A 333 -7.46 -2.19 -20.03
C MET A 333 -8.63 -3.07 -20.46
N TRP A 334 -8.61 -3.52 -21.70
CA TRP A 334 -9.70 -4.23 -22.34
C TRP A 334 -9.24 -5.61 -22.75
N THR A 335 -10.16 -6.57 -22.74
CA THR A 335 -9.95 -7.83 -23.44
C THR A 335 -9.83 -7.57 -24.95
N THR A 336 -8.99 -8.34 -25.64
CA THR A 336 -8.91 -8.32 -27.11
C THR A 336 -10.12 -9.01 -27.76
N ARG A 337 -10.81 -9.86 -27.00
CA ARG A 337 -12.04 -10.56 -27.36
C ARG A 337 -13.27 -9.69 -27.11
N GLU A 338 -14.20 -9.71 -28.05
CA GLU A 338 -15.56 -9.21 -27.84
C GLU A 338 -16.52 -10.35 -27.47
N PHE A 339 -17.62 -9.99 -26.80
CA PHE A 339 -18.61 -10.94 -26.28
C PHE A 339 -20.01 -10.61 -26.82
N PRO A 340 -20.43 -11.15 -27.98
CA PRO A 340 -21.75 -10.89 -28.55
C PRO A 340 -22.87 -11.73 -27.92
N GLU A 341 -22.54 -12.92 -27.44
CA GLU A 341 -23.51 -13.86 -26.86
C GLU A 341 -23.82 -13.55 -25.39
N ASP A 342 -24.90 -14.14 -24.87
CA ASP A 342 -25.18 -14.17 -23.44
C ASP A 342 -24.02 -14.85 -22.68
N PHE A 343 -23.72 -14.40 -21.46
CA PHE A 343 -22.61 -14.96 -20.70
C PHE A 343 -22.78 -14.79 -19.19
N ILE A 344 -22.03 -15.60 -18.45
CA ILE A 344 -21.78 -15.39 -17.02
C ILE A 344 -20.31 -15.01 -16.86
N LEU A 345 -20.05 -13.80 -16.36
CA LEU A 345 -18.72 -13.37 -15.93
C LEU A 345 -18.63 -13.53 -14.42
N LYS A 346 -17.54 -14.14 -13.97
CA LYS A 346 -17.15 -14.16 -12.56
C LYS A 346 -15.73 -13.63 -12.42
N LEU A 347 -15.51 -12.85 -11.37
CA LEU A 347 -14.16 -12.46 -10.94
C LEU A 347 -14.14 -12.25 -9.43
N GLU A 348 -12.94 -12.30 -8.86
CA GLU A 348 -12.74 -11.83 -7.49
C GLU A 348 -11.94 -10.54 -7.51
N PHE A 349 -12.30 -9.60 -6.66
CA PHE A 349 -11.57 -8.33 -6.50
C PHE A 349 -11.31 -8.00 -5.03
N ARG A 350 -10.26 -7.23 -4.77
CA ARG A 350 -10.06 -6.51 -3.51
C ARG A 350 -9.50 -5.12 -3.77
N ALA A 351 -9.71 -4.23 -2.81
CA ALA A 351 -9.47 -2.79 -2.96
C ALA A 351 -8.76 -2.24 -1.73
N THR A 352 -7.69 -1.45 -1.91
CA THR A 352 -7.16 -0.63 -0.81
C THR A 352 -8.20 0.40 -0.35
N PRO A 353 -8.11 0.94 0.88
CA PRO A 353 -9.06 1.94 1.37
C PRO A 353 -9.30 3.06 0.36
N ASN A 354 -10.58 3.35 0.12
CA ASN A 354 -11.03 4.44 -0.76
C ASN A 354 -10.58 4.29 -2.23
N ALA A 355 -10.12 3.12 -2.67
CA ALA A 355 -9.87 2.85 -4.07
C ALA A 355 -11.16 2.95 -4.90
N ASP A 356 -11.03 3.44 -6.13
CA ASP A 356 -12.12 3.66 -7.07
C ASP A 356 -11.73 3.06 -8.44
N SER A 357 -12.67 2.35 -9.04
CA SER A 357 -12.50 1.62 -10.28
C SER A 357 -13.87 1.11 -10.79
N GLY A 358 -13.85 0.44 -11.94
CA GLY A 358 -14.99 -0.24 -12.51
C GLY A 358 -14.59 -1.42 -13.41
N VAL A 359 -15.57 -2.29 -13.63
CA VAL A 359 -15.53 -3.37 -14.60
C VAL A 359 -16.43 -2.96 -15.75
N PHE A 360 -15.86 -2.89 -16.94
CA PHE A 360 -16.58 -2.56 -18.15
C PHE A 360 -17.18 -3.82 -18.77
N LEU A 361 -18.44 -3.74 -19.18
CA LEU A 361 -19.21 -4.82 -19.77
C LEU A 361 -19.73 -4.34 -21.13
N ARG A 362 -19.08 -4.68 -22.23
CA ARG A 362 -19.45 -4.20 -23.58
C ARG A 362 -19.55 -2.66 -23.67
N ALA A 363 -18.68 -1.93 -22.97
CA ALA A 363 -18.58 -0.46 -22.86
C ALA A 363 -19.27 0.26 -21.67
N PRO A 364 -20.44 -0.13 -21.15
CA PRO A 364 -20.93 0.39 -19.86
C PRO A 364 -20.04 -0.03 -18.67
N GLN A 365 -19.86 0.89 -17.70
CA GLN A 365 -19.07 0.63 -16.49
C GLN A 365 -19.95 0.21 -15.31
N LEU A 366 -19.72 -1.01 -14.81
CA LEU A 366 -20.19 -1.43 -13.49
C LEU A 366 -19.17 -1.00 -12.43
N GLN A 367 -19.64 -0.39 -11.35
CA GLN A 367 -18.77 0.16 -10.32
C GLN A 367 -18.16 -0.94 -9.46
N CYS A 368 -16.83 -0.94 -9.30
CA CYS A 368 -16.07 -1.97 -8.57
C CYS A 368 -14.95 -1.30 -7.77
N ARG A 369 -15.14 -1.18 -6.46
CA ARG A 369 -14.35 -0.27 -5.62
C ARG A 369 -14.39 -0.67 -4.14
N ASP A 370 -13.77 0.11 -3.27
CA ASP A 370 -13.95 -0.04 -1.82
C ASP A 370 -15.34 0.47 -1.39
N TYR A 371 -16.36 -0.39 -1.53
CA TYR A 371 -17.76 0.04 -1.48
C TYR A 371 -18.17 0.77 -0.20
N THR A 372 -17.57 0.42 0.94
CA THR A 372 -17.90 1.07 2.21
C THR A 372 -17.42 2.52 2.28
N LEU A 373 -16.34 2.86 1.58
CA LEU A 373 -15.75 4.21 1.58
C LEU A 373 -16.08 4.98 0.30
N ALA A 374 -16.28 4.28 -0.83
CA ALA A 374 -16.63 4.82 -2.13
C ALA A 374 -17.98 4.24 -2.59
N GLY A 375 -19.00 5.08 -2.72
CA GLY A 375 -20.34 4.66 -3.17
C GLY A 375 -20.35 4.12 -4.61
N PRO A 376 -21.47 3.63 -5.14
CA PRO A 376 -22.81 3.80 -4.59
C PRO A 376 -23.22 2.72 -3.58
N TYR A 377 -22.58 1.55 -3.57
CA TYR A 377 -23.08 0.37 -2.86
C TYR A 377 -22.62 0.27 -1.39
N LYS A 378 -22.91 1.29 -0.58
CA LYS A 378 -22.39 1.39 0.80
C LYS A 378 -22.99 0.42 1.82
N ASP A 379 -24.14 -0.17 1.50
CA ASP A 379 -24.96 -0.93 2.47
C ASP A 379 -24.91 -2.45 2.28
N LEU A 380 -23.93 -2.96 1.52
CA LEU A 380 -23.73 -4.39 1.29
C LEU A 380 -23.26 -5.08 2.57
N LYS A 381 -23.99 -6.10 3.04
CA LYS A 381 -23.74 -6.81 4.31
C LYS A 381 -22.67 -7.88 4.20
N ASN A 382 -22.57 -8.50 3.03
CA ASN A 382 -21.62 -9.57 2.73
C ASN A 382 -20.34 -9.04 2.10
N TYR A 383 -20.28 -7.74 1.73
CA TYR A 383 -19.04 -7.13 1.28
C TYR A 383 -17.98 -7.18 2.38
N LYS A 384 -16.76 -7.56 1.99
CA LYS A 384 -15.61 -7.69 2.88
C LYS A 384 -14.59 -6.61 2.52
N PRO A 385 -14.53 -5.49 3.25
CA PRO A 385 -13.57 -4.41 2.98
C PRO A 385 -12.13 -4.93 2.98
N GLN A 386 -11.35 -4.51 1.99
CA GLN A 386 -9.93 -4.85 1.79
C GLN A 386 -9.61 -6.35 1.62
N ASP A 387 -10.62 -7.21 1.55
CA ASP A 387 -10.48 -8.64 1.29
C ASP A 387 -11.11 -9.02 -0.07
N TRP A 388 -10.95 -10.28 -0.48
CA TRP A 388 -11.46 -10.80 -1.74
C TRP A 388 -12.98 -10.90 -1.75
N ASN A 389 -13.62 -10.28 -2.73
CA ASN A 389 -15.06 -10.29 -2.97
C ASN A 389 -15.35 -10.88 -4.36
N GLU A 390 -16.33 -11.77 -4.48
CA GLU A 390 -16.74 -12.35 -5.77
C GLU A 390 -17.79 -11.44 -6.42
N LEU A 391 -17.47 -10.94 -7.61
CA LEU A 391 -18.40 -10.27 -8.51
C LEU A 391 -18.91 -11.29 -9.52
N VAL A 392 -20.23 -11.39 -9.64
CA VAL A 392 -20.91 -12.23 -10.63
C VAL A 392 -21.84 -11.36 -11.47
N VAL A 393 -21.65 -11.42 -12.79
CA VAL A 393 -22.47 -10.74 -13.78
C VAL A 393 -23.08 -11.79 -14.69
N THR A 394 -24.41 -11.84 -14.75
CA THR A 394 -25.14 -12.69 -15.70
C THR A 394 -25.77 -11.80 -16.75
N VAL A 395 -25.32 -11.94 -17.99
CA VAL A 395 -25.86 -11.22 -19.15
C VAL A 395 -26.86 -12.12 -19.86
N LYS A 396 -28.06 -11.58 -20.07
CA LYS A 396 -29.10 -12.20 -20.86
C LYS A 396 -29.84 -11.16 -21.68
N ASP A 397 -30.01 -11.39 -22.99
CA ASP A 397 -30.74 -10.50 -23.89
C ASP A 397 -30.23 -9.05 -23.79
N ASN A 398 -28.90 -8.88 -23.74
CA ASN A 398 -28.20 -7.60 -23.55
C ASN A 398 -28.46 -6.87 -22.22
N VAL A 399 -29.00 -7.56 -21.21
CA VAL A 399 -29.21 -7.03 -19.86
C VAL A 399 -28.36 -7.80 -18.85
N ALA A 400 -27.54 -7.10 -18.08
CA ALA A 400 -26.74 -7.65 -17.01
C ALA A 400 -27.45 -7.57 -15.65
N HIS A 401 -27.53 -8.69 -14.95
CA HIS A 401 -27.81 -8.75 -13.51
C HIS A 401 -26.49 -8.95 -12.75
N CYS A 402 -26.16 -8.03 -11.86
CA CYS A 402 -24.84 -7.93 -11.23
C CYS A 402 -24.93 -8.11 -9.71
N THR A 403 -24.08 -8.96 -9.15
CA THR A 403 -24.02 -9.20 -7.71
C THR A 403 -22.59 -9.19 -7.17
N CYS A 404 -22.43 -8.77 -5.91
CA CYS A 404 -21.20 -8.90 -5.15
C CYS A 404 -21.48 -9.77 -3.92
N ASN A 405 -20.78 -10.90 -3.79
CA ASN A 405 -21.01 -11.88 -2.71
C ASN A 405 -22.50 -12.27 -2.55
N GLY A 406 -23.20 -12.39 -3.68
CA GLY A 406 -24.62 -12.73 -3.75
C GLY A 406 -25.60 -11.58 -3.45
N GLU A 407 -25.13 -10.38 -3.11
CA GLU A 407 -25.96 -9.19 -2.95
C GLU A 407 -26.06 -8.41 -4.27
N VAL A 408 -27.25 -7.93 -4.61
CA VAL A 408 -27.50 -7.22 -5.86
C VAL A 408 -26.79 -5.86 -5.85
N LEU A 409 -25.99 -5.61 -6.89
CA LEU A 409 -25.45 -4.30 -7.22
C LEU A 409 -26.37 -3.59 -8.20
N GLU A 410 -26.71 -4.28 -9.30
CA GLU A 410 -27.57 -3.78 -10.37
C GLU A 410 -28.51 -4.90 -10.81
N GLU A 411 -29.81 -4.64 -10.75
CA GLU A 411 -30.83 -5.62 -11.14
C GLU A 411 -30.95 -5.74 -12.67
N ALA A 412 -30.84 -4.60 -13.36
CA ALA A 412 -30.99 -4.50 -14.82
C ALA A 412 -30.04 -3.44 -15.39
N PHE A 413 -28.84 -3.88 -15.78
CA PHE A 413 -27.80 -3.04 -16.35
C PHE A 413 -27.75 -3.22 -17.87
N GLN A 414 -28.18 -2.20 -18.62
CA GLN A 414 -28.33 -2.28 -20.08
C GLN A 414 -26.97 -2.27 -20.78
N LEU A 415 -26.76 -3.22 -21.68
CA LEU A 415 -25.52 -3.39 -22.44
C LEU A 415 -25.76 -3.25 -23.96
N PRO A 416 -24.74 -2.82 -24.72
CA PRO A 416 -24.72 -3.01 -26.17
C PRO A 416 -24.77 -4.49 -26.58
N GLU A 417 -25.08 -4.74 -27.87
CA GLU A 417 -25.16 -6.09 -28.44
C GLU A 417 -23.83 -6.85 -28.37
N THR A 418 -22.70 -6.16 -28.55
CA THR A 418 -21.36 -6.74 -28.45
C THR A 418 -20.40 -5.73 -27.83
N GLY A 419 -19.26 -6.23 -27.36
CA GLY A 419 -18.14 -5.43 -26.93
C GLY A 419 -17.21 -6.20 -25.99
N PRO A 420 -16.05 -5.63 -25.66
CA PRO A 420 -15.09 -6.25 -24.76
C PRO A 420 -15.51 -6.12 -23.29
N ILE A 421 -14.89 -6.95 -22.45
CA ILE A 421 -14.83 -6.74 -20.99
C ILE A 421 -13.58 -5.90 -20.68
N GLY A 422 -13.69 -4.95 -19.75
CA GLY A 422 -12.57 -4.10 -19.36
C GLY A 422 -12.43 -3.91 -17.85
N LEU A 423 -11.23 -3.51 -17.43
CA LEU A 423 -10.90 -3.14 -16.06
C LEU A 423 -10.38 -1.71 -16.04
N GLU A 424 -10.86 -0.90 -15.10
CA GLU A 424 -10.36 0.46 -14.92
C GLU A 424 -9.36 0.55 -13.77
N GLY A 425 -8.42 1.48 -13.87
CA GLY A 425 -7.77 2.04 -12.70
C GLY A 425 -8.00 3.53 -12.62
N ASP A 426 -8.68 4.01 -11.57
CA ASP A 426 -8.87 5.45 -11.32
C ASP A 426 -8.01 5.95 -10.13
N ARG A 427 -8.36 5.59 -8.90
CA ARG A 427 -7.57 5.91 -7.70
C ARG A 427 -7.41 4.71 -6.78
N GLY A 428 -6.32 4.71 -6.00
CA GLY A 428 -5.97 3.58 -5.14
C GLY A 428 -5.58 2.34 -5.93
N GLN A 429 -5.24 1.29 -5.19
CA GLN A 429 -4.87 0.00 -5.75
C GLN A 429 -6.10 -0.92 -5.78
N MET A 430 -6.31 -1.55 -6.92
CA MET A 430 -7.27 -2.64 -7.09
C MET A 430 -6.52 -3.91 -7.46
N GLU A 431 -6.99 -5.06 -7.01
CA GLU A 431 -6.49 -6.36 -7.45
C GLU A 431 -7.66 -7.21 -7.94
N TYR A 432 -7.45 -7.92 -9.04
CA TYR A 432 -8.41 -8.84 -9.65
C TYR A 432 -7.78 -10.22 -9.80
N ARG A 433 -8.57 -11.27 -9.60
CA ARG A 433 -8.15 -12.65 -9.88
C ARG A 433 -9.32 -13.51 -10.31
N ARG A 434 -9.01 -14.71 -10.81
CA ARG A 434 -10.00 -15.74 -11.20
C ARG A 434 -11.08 -15.19 -12.16
N ILE A 435 -10.65 -14.28 -13.04
CA ILE A 435 -11.51 -13.64 -14.04
C ILE A 435 -11.84 -14.69 -15.09
N ARG A 436 -13.12 -15.04 -15.20
CA ARG A 436 -13.57 -16.16 -16.00
C ARG A 436 -14.96 -15.95 -16.55
N VAL A 437 -15.19 -16.44 -17.75
CA VAL A 437 -16.44 -16.29 -18.48
C VAL A 437 -16.99 -17.64 -18.90
N LYS A 438 -18.31 -17.76 -18.91
CA LYS A 438 -19.03 -18.88 -19.51
C LYS A 438 -20.05 -18.30 -20.48
N GLU A 439 -19.83 -18.47 -21.77
CA GLU A 439 -20.83 -18.13 -22.78
C GLU A 439 -22.02 -19.09 -22.68
N LEU A 440 -23.19 -18.53 -22.87
CA LEU A 440 -24.47 -19.20 -22.85
C LEU A 440 -24.97 -19.32 -24.30
N PRO A 441 -25.62 -20.44 -24.64
CA PRO A 441 -26.11 -20.71 -25.99
C PRO A 441 -27.37 -19.91 -26.35
#